data_AF-Q5YU33-F1
#
_entry.id   AF-Q5YU33-F1
#
_cell.length_a   1.000
_cell.length_b   1.000
_cell.length_c   1.000
_cell.angle_alpha   90.00
_cell.angle_beta   90.00
_cell.angle_gamma   90.00
#
_symmetry.space_group_name_H-M   'P 1'
#
loop_
_entity.id
_entity.type
_entity.pdbx_description
1 polymer ?
#
loop_
_entity_poly.entity_id
_entity_poly.type
_entity_poly.pdbx_seq_one_letter_code
_entity_poly.pdbx_strand_id
1 'polypeptide(L)'
;MEIDHFSHGLLTPVVAYLLSFTGSLLGLRCMTRVRTASPFDGWLIAASVAIGGTGIWVMHFVAMLGFRIHGASIKYDVPVTLASAIIAMLVVWIGLCLAQQPRLGQQALVVGGVVTGLGVAAMHYSGMYAMKTDVEIGYEWSKVVLSLVIAVVAATAALWFTLNVRGTLSTIGAALVMGLAVAGMHYTGMFAMHLGHQHHTPPAGAGASQLLTPLIVSVSLLTIGMLFHLGLTDINGPDRRFARRATDQAYWPTRE
;
A
#
# COMPACT_ATOMS: atom_id res chain seq x y z
N MET A 1 -1.56 -31.35 -7.17
CA MET A 1 -2.53 -30.39 -6.62
C MET A 1 -2.50 -29.17 -7.52
N GLU A 2 -3.64 -28.82 -8.13
CA GLU A 2 -3.74 -27.59 -8.93
C GLU A 2 -3.90 -26.38 -8.01
N ILE A 3 -3.14 -25.33 -8.31
CA ILE A 3 -3.24 -24.04 -7.64
C ILE A 3 -4.27 -23.20 -8.42
N ASP A 4 -5.47 -23.04 -7.88
CA ASP A 4 -6.42 -22.08 -8.41
C ASP A 4 -6.09 -20.68 -7.87
N HIS A 5 -5.31 -19.95 -8.65
CA HIS A 5 -5.01 -18.53 -8.41
C HIS A 5 -6.26 -17.62 -8.48
N PHE A 6 -7.40 -18.15 -8.93
CA PHE A 6 -8.63 -17.41 -9.23
C PHE A 6 -9.90 -18.13 -8.76
N SER A 7 -9.94 -18.58 -7.51
CA SER A 7 -11.12 -19.29 -6.98
C SER A 7 -12.43 -18.46 -6.96
N HIS A 8 -12.33 -17.13 -7.12
CA HIS A 8 -13.45 -16.20 -7.36
C HIS A 8 -13.37 -15.47 -8.72
N GLY A 9 -12.60 -16.01 -9.67
CA GLY A 9 -12.28 -15.35 -10.95
C GLY A 9 -11.34 -14.14 -10.78
N LEU A 10 -11.34 -13.23 -11.76
CA LEU A 10 -10.55 -11.98 -11.75
C LEU A 10 -10.97 -10.98 -10.65
N LEU A 11 -12.04 -11.25 -9.90
CA LEU A 11 -12.59 -10.31 -8.93
C LEU A 11 -11.60 -10.00 -7.81
N THR A 12 -11.00 -11.03 -7.18
CA THR A 12 -10.12 -10.79 -6.03
C THR A 12 -8.86 -10.02 -6.39
N PRO A 13 -8.15 -10.33 -7.49
CA PRO A 13 -7.03 -9.52 -7.97
C PRO A 13 -7.40 -8.09 -8.32
N VAL A 14 -8.58 -7.88 -8.92
CA VAL A 14 -9.08 -6.53 -9.23
C VAL A 14 -9.36 -5.74 -7.95
N VAL A 15 -10.04 -6.35 -6.97
CA VAL A 15 -10.31 -5.69 -5.68
C VAL A 15 -9.01 -5.39 -4.93
N ALA A 16 -8.06 -6.33 -4.91
CA ALA A 16 -6.74 -6.12 -4.32
C ALA A 16 -6.03 -4.93 -4.98
N TYR A 17 -6.00 -4.89 -6.31
CA TYR A 17 -5.44 -3.76 -7.07
C TYR A 17 -6.12 -2.43 -6.73
N LEU A 18 -7.46 -2.40 -6.67
CA LEU A 18 -8.22 -1.18 -6.34
C LEU A 18 -7.93 -0.69 -4.91
N LEU A 19 -7.74 -1.60 -3.96
CA LEU A 19 -7.33 -1.27 -2.58
C LEU A 19 -5.89 -0.72 -2.56
N SER A 20 -5.01 -1.29 -3.38
CA SER A 20 -3.66 -0.76 -3.57
C SER A 20 -3.65 0.65 -4.13
N PHE A 21 -4.45 0.87 -5.17
CA PHE A 21 -4.66 2.15 -5.83
C PHE A 21 -5.24 3.19 -4.86
N THR A 22 -6.31 2.86 -4.12
CA THR A 22 -6.95 3.80 -3.19
C THR A 22 -6.04 4.17 -2.02
N GLY A 23 -5.33 3.20 -1.43
CA GLY A 23 -4.32 3.47 -0.41
C GLY A 23 -3.17 4.35 -0.92
N SER A 24 -2.68 4.08 -2.13
CA SER A 24 -1.63 4.87 -2.79
C SER A 24 -2.10 6.30 -3.11
N LEU A 25 -3.33 6.45 -3.60
CA LEU A 25 -3.92 7.74 -3.93
C LEU A 25 -4.11 8.60 -2.68
N LEU A 26 -4.67 8.03 -1.62
CA LEU A 26 -4.79 8.71 -0.33
C LEU A 26 -3.41 9.08 0.22
N GLY A 27 -2.45 8.17 0.16
CA GLY A 27 -1.08 8.40 0.59
C GLY A 27 -0.41 9.58 -0.12
N LEU A 28 -0.49 9.62 -1.44
CA LEU A 28 0.05 10.72 -2.24
C LEU A 28 -0.66 12.05 -1.93
N ARG A 29 -1.99 12.04 -1.74
CA ARG A 29 -2.75 13.23 -1.31
C ARG A 29 -2.27 13.72 0.06
N CYS A 30 -2.10 12.84 1.04
CA CYS A 30 -1.53 13.19 2.34
C CYS A 30 -0.13 13.80 2.20
N MET A 31 0.72 13.23 1.33
CA MET A 31 2.06 13.77 1.06
C MET A 31 2.06 15.15 0.42
N THR A 32 1.03 15.52 -0.35
CA THR A 32 0.90 16.91 -0.83
C THR A 32 0.66 17.89 0.31
N ARG A 33 -0.09 17.48 1.35
CA ARG A 33 -0.38 18.31 2.53
C ARG A 33 0.83 18.46 3.45
N VAL A 34 1.68 17.42 3.58
CA VAL A 34 2.93 17.47 4.37
C VAL A 34 3.79 18.69 4.00
N ARG A 35 3.79 19.12 2.74
CA ARG A 35 4.60 20.25 2.25
C ARG A 35 4.15 21.62 2.73
N THR A 36 2.87 21.76 3.08
CA THR A 36 2.25 23.04 3.48
C THR A 36 1.77 23.03 4.93
N ALA A 37 1.75 21.86 5.55
CA ALA A 37 1.23 21.62 6.89
C ALA A 37 2.29 21.81 7.97
N SER A 38 1.82 22.02 9.20
CA SER A 38 2.68 22.01 10.38
C SER A 38 3.19 20.59 10.65
N PRO A 39 4.39 20.40 11.25
CA PRO A 39 4.88 19.08 11.67
C PRO A 39 3.91 18.31 12.59
N PHE A 40 3.00 19.02 13.28
CA PHE A 40 2.03 18.44 14.20
C PHE A 40 0.74 17.95 13.54
N ASP A 41 0.56 18.15 12.24
CA ASP A 41 -0.72 17.85 11.55
C ASP A 41 -0.86 16.36 11.17
N GLY A 42 0.14 15.53 11.46
CA GLY A 42 0.04 14.07 11.33
C GLY A 42 -0.09 13.52 9.90
N TRP A 43 0.00 14.36 8.86
CA TRP A 43 -0.18 13.95 7.46
C TRP A 43 0.80 12.88 6.98
N LEU A 44 2.03 12.92 7.50
CA LEU A 44 3.02 11.88 7.22
C LEU A 44 2.54 10.52 7.76
N ILE A 45 1.86 10.51 8.92
CA ILE A 45 1.43 9.28 9.59
C ILE A 45 0.28 8.73 8.78
N ALA A 46 -0.68 9.58 8.44
CA ALA A 46 -1.78 9.25 7.55
C ALA A 46 -1.28 8.70 6.19
N ALA A 47 -0.23 9.29 5.60
CA ALA A 47 0.35 8.78 4.36
C ALA A 47 0.93 7.37 4.53
N SER A 48 1.69 7.13 5.62
CA SER A 48 2.26 5.82 5.91
C SER A 48 1.22 4.75 6.19
N VAL A 49 0.14 5.09 6.91
CA VAL A 49 -0.99 4.20 7.19
C VAL A 49 -1.78 3.91 5.92
N ALA A 50 -2.01 4.90 5.07
CA ALA A 50 -2.73 4.72 3.81
C ALA A 50 -1.96 3.83 2.82
N ILE A 51 -0.67 4.11 2.62
CA ILE A 51 0.17 3.33 1.69
C ILE A 51 0.50 1.97 2.30
N GLY A 52 1.07 1.92 3.50
CA GLY A 52 1.49 0.69 4.15
C GLY A 52 0.32 -0.21 4.57
N GLY A 53 -0.68 0.37 5.22
CA GLY A 53 -1.87 -0.33 5.70
C GLY A 53 -2.78 -0.76 4.55
N THR A 54 -3.37 0.20 3.84
CA THR A 54 -4.35 -0.12 2.79
C THR A 54 -3.69 -0.53 1.48
N GLY A 55 -2.71 0.25 1.06
CA GLY A 55 -2.04 0.09 -0.24
C GLY A 55 -1.30 -1.24 -0.38
N ILE A 56 -0.68 -1.70 0.72
CA ILE A 56 0.21 -2.86 0.72
C ILE A 56 -0.37 -4.00 1.55
N TRP A 57 -0.66 -3.79 2.85
CA TRP A 57 -1.10 -4.88 3.74
C TRP A 57 -2.52 -5.38 3.43
N VAL A 58 -3.51 -4.50 3.30
CA VAL A 58 -4.88 -4.90 2.94
C VAL A 58 -4.89 -5.53 1.55
N MET A 59 -4.22 -4.92 0.57
CA MET A 59 -4.09 -5.51 -0.77
C MET A 59 -3.54 -6.94 -0.69
N HIS A 60 -2.44 -7.14 0.04
CA HIS A 60 -1.78 -8.43 0.18
C HIS A 60 -2.72 -9.50 0.73
N PHE A 61 -3.42 -9.22 1.82
CA PHE A 61 -4.33 -10.19 2.42
C PHE A 61 -5.58 -10.43 1.58
N VAL A 62 -6.14 -9.40 0.93
CA VAL A 62 -7.24 -9.59 -0.02
C VAL A 62 -6.81 -10.48 -1.17
N ALA A 63 -5.63 -10.27 -1.74
CA ALA A 63 -5.10 -11.12 -2.80
C ALA A 63 -4.91 -12.58 -2.33
N MET A 64 -4.42 -12.79 -1.10
CA MET A 64 -4.33 -14.13 -0.50
C MET A 64 -5.69 -14.79 -0.26
N LEU A 65 -6.76 -14.05 0.04
CA LEU A 65 -8.11 -14.63 0.15
C LEU A 65 -8.63 -15.19 -1.18
N GLY A 66 -8.09 -14.72 -2.31
CA GLY A 66 -8.39 -15.26 -3.65
C GLY A 66 -7.69 -16.58 -3.92
N PHE A 67 -6.64 -16.89 -3.17
CA PHE A 67 -5.89 -18.13 -3.25
C PHE A 67 -6.59 -19.20 -2.40
N ARG A 68 -7.04 -20.28 -3.04
CA ARG A 68 -7.60 -21.44 -2.34
C ARG A 68 -6.86 -22.68 -2.76
N ILE A 69 -6.46 -23.47 -1.78
CA ILE A 69 -5.93 -24.81 -1.98
C ILE A 69 -7.12 -25.76 -1.85
N HIS A 70 -7.46 -26.48 -2.93
CA HIS A 70 -8.56 -27.44 -2.93
C HIS A 70 -8.34 -28.52 -1.86
N GLY A 71 -9.34 -28.72 -0.99
CA GLY A 71 -9.31 -29.73 0.08
C GLY A 71 -8.53 -29.34 1.34
N ALA A 72 -7.96 -28.14 1.40
CA ALA A 72 -7.18 -27.65 2.53
C ALA A 72 -7.89 -26.49 3.25
N SER A 73 -7.72 -26.41 4.57
CA SER A 73 -8.27 -25.33 5.37
C SER A 73 -7.19 -24.27 5.62
N ILE A 74 -7.50 -23.01 5.38
CA ILE A 74 -6.56 -21.90 5.58
C ILE A 74 -6.97 -21.13 6.84
N LYS A 75 -6.05 -21.04 7.79
CA LYS A 75 -6.17 -20.19 8.99
C LYS A 75 -5.00 -19.22 9.07
N TYR A 76 -5.13 -18.22 9.93
CA TYR A 76 -4.14 -17.18 10.10
C TYR A 76 -3.67 -17.08 11.54
N ASP A 77 -2.35 -17.00 11.70
CA ASP A 77 -1.70 -16.66 12.96
C ASP A 77 -1.92 -15.17 13.26
N VAL A 78 -2.69 -14.89 14.32
CA VAL A 78 -3.13 -13.52 14.65
C VAL A 78 -1.96 -12.60 14.99
N PRO A 79 -1.03 -12.96 15.92
CA PRO A 79 0.15 -12.15 16.19
C PRO A 79 0.97 -11.80 14.95
N VAL A 80 1.28 -12.78 14.11
CA VAL A 80 2.11 -12.54 12.91
C VAL A 80 1.39 -11.67 11.89
N THR A 81 0.08 -11.87 11.73
CA THR A 81 -0.77 -11.06 10.84
C THR A 81 -0.80 -9.58 11.26
N LEU A 82 -0.90 -9.31 12.56
CA LEU A 82 -0.87 -7.94 13.07
C LEU A 82 0.54 -7.33 13.03
N ALA A 83 1.57 -8.13 13.32
CA ALA A 83 2.96 -7.70 13.21
C ALA A 83 3.31 -7.31 11.77
N SER A 84 2.84 -8.05 10.77
CA SER A 84 3.08 -7.71 9.36
C SER A 84 2.43 -6.38 8.98
N ALA A 85 1.24 -6.06 9.49
CA ALA A 85 0.61 -4.75 9.29
C ALA A 85 1.47 -3.61 9.84
N ILE A 86 1.99 -3.78 11.07
CA ILE A 86 2.85 -2.80 11.72
C ILE A 86 4.16 -2.62 10.93
N ILE A 87 4.78 -3.72 10.48
CA ILE A 87 5.98 -3.67 9.63
C ILE A 87 5.69 -2.82 8.39
N ALA A 88 4.57 -3.06 7.69
CA ALA A 88 4.19 -2.31 6.50
C ALA A 88 4.12 -0.79 6.76
N MET A 89 3.43 -0.38 7.83
CA MET A 89 3.25 1.03 8.15
C MET A 89 4.57 1.69 8.56
N LEU A 90 5.38 1.00 9.39
CA LEU A 90 6.67 1.51 9.87
C LEU A 90 7.69 1.67 8.75
N VAL A 91 7.85 0.69 7.86
CA VAL A 91 8.87 0.74 6.79
C VAL A 91 8.51 1.76 5.71
N VAL A 92 7.21 1.98 5.48
CA VAL A 92 6.75 3.08 4.62
C VAL A 92 6.99 4.43 5.30
N TRP A 93 6.66 4.56 6.60
CA TRP A 93 6.95 5.78 7.36
C TRP A 93 8.44 6.14 7.32
N ILE A 94 9.32 5.18 7.58
CA ILE A 94 10.78 5.36 7.51
C ILE A 94 11.20 5.81 6.10
N GLY A 95 10.67 5.16 5.06
CA GLY A 95 10.93 5.55 3.67
C GLY A 95 10.54 6.98 3.35
N LEU A 96 9.34 7.39 3.77
CA LEU A 96 8.84 8.76 3.57
C LEU A 96 9.67 9.78 4.35
N CYS A 97 10.12 9.46 5.56
CA CYS A 97 11.05 10.29 6.33
C CYS A 97 12.40 10.44 5.63
N LEU A 98 12.96 9.34 5.12
CA LEU A 98 14.24 9.33 4.40
C LEU A 98 14.14 10.14 3.11
N ALA A 99 13.08 9.94 2.32
CA ALA A 99 12.86 10.64 1.05
C ALA A 99 12.75 12.17 1.22
N GLN A 100 12.36 12.64 2.40
CA GLN A 100 12.26 14.08 2.70
C GLN A 100 13.56 14.70 3.22
N GLN A 101 14.63 13.92 3.43
CA GLN A 101 15.88 14.47 3.95
C GLN A 101 16.65 15.27 2.88
N PRO A 102 16.79 16.61 3.01
CA PRO A 102 17.42 17.42 1.98
C PRO A 102 18.92 17.14 1.83
N ARG A 103 19.57 16.70 2.91
CA ARG A 103 21.02 16.48 2.99
C ARG A 103 21.50 15.31 2.11
N LEU A 104 20.64 14.33 1.85
CA LEU A 104 20.98 13.11 1.12
C LEU A 104 20.68 13.23 -0.38
N GLY A 105 19.99 14.29 -0.83
CA GLY A 105 19.67 14.50 -2.25
C GLY A 105 19.04 13.28 -2.91
N GLN A 106 19.57 12.86 -4.06
CA GLN A 106 19.08 11.66 -4.77
C GLN A 106 19.39 10.33 -4.04
N GLN A 107 20.42 10.30 -3.18
CA GLN A 107 20.75 9.10 -2.40
C GLN A 107 19.65 8.76 -1.39
N ALA A 108 18.88 9.76 -0.95
CA ALA A 108 17.72 9.59 -0.09
C ALA A 108 16.70 8.62 -0.69
N LEU A 109 16.46 8.72 -2.00
CA LEU A 109 15.51 7.87 -2.73
C LEU A 109 16.02 6.44 -2.85
N VAL A 110 17.31 6.25 -3.10
CA VAL A 110 17.90 4.91 -3.21
C VAL A 110 17.89 4.21 -1.86
N VAL A 111 18.38 4.87 -0.81
CA VAL A 111 18.41 4.31 0.55
C VAL A 111 16.99 4.07 1.07
N GLY A 112 16.10 5.04 0.91
CA GLY A 112 14.68 4.90 1.28
C GLY A 112 14.00 3.78 0.50
N GLY A 113 14.26 3.67 -0.80
CA GLY A 113 13.70 2.64 -1.66
C GLY A 113 14.17 1.23 -1.30
N VAL A 114 15.46 1.07 -0.96
CA VAL A 114 16.00 -0.21 -0.45
C VAL A 114 15.36 -0.56 0.89
N VAL A 115 15.33 0.37 1.85
CA VAL A 115 14.78 0.13 3.19
C VAL A 115 13.29 -0.22 3.11
N THR A 116 12.51 0.59 2.40
CA THR A 116 11.07 0.36 2.23
C THR A 116 10.81 -0.89 1.41
N GLY A 117 11.55 -1.14 0.33
CA GLY A 117 11.38 -2.32 -0.51
C GLY A 117 11.65 -3.63 0.24
N LEU A 118 12.76 -3.70 0.98
CA LEU A 118 13.07 -4.85 1.83
C LEU A 118 12.05 -5.01 2.96
N GLY A 119 11.60 -3.90 3.55
CA GLY A 119 10.54 -3.91 4.56
C GLY A 119 9.20 -4.42 4.03
N VAL A 120 8.84 -4.04 2.80
CA VAL A 120 7.61 -4.49 2.12
C VAL A 120 7.72 -5.96 1.74
N ALA A 121 8.90 -6.43 1.31
CA ALA A 121 9.15 -7.86 1.12
C ALA A 121 9.05 -8.62 2.46
N ALA A 122 9.61 -8.09 3.54
CA ALA A 122 9.49 -8.69 4.87
C ALA A 122 8.03 -8.78 5.34
N MET A 123 7.23 -7.74 5.10
CA MET A 123 5.78 -7.78 5.33
C MET A 123 5.11 -8.89 4.50
N HIS A 124 5.42 -8.94 3.20
CA HIS A 124 4.84 -9.95 2.31
C HIS A 124 5.14 -11.37 2.79
N TYR A 125 6.40 -11.72 3.02
CA TYR A 125 6.78 -13.08 3.43
C TYR A 125 6.35 -13.40 4.88
N SER A 126 6.28 -12.42 5.77
CA SER A 126 5.67 -12.64 7.10
C SER A 126 4.16 -12.85 7.03
N GLY A 127 3.45 -12.17 6.12
CA GLY A 127 2.04 -12.42 5.82
C GLY A 127 1.81 -13.82 5.25
N MET A 128 2.67 -14.26 4.33
CA MET A 128 2.68 -15.64 3.84
C MET A 128 2.94 -16.66 4.96
N TYR A 129 3.89 -16.37 5.86
CA TYR A 129 4.20 -17.22 7.01
C TYR A 129 3.06 -17.28 8.05
N ALA A 130 2.26 -16.21 8.16
CA ALA A 130 1.07 -16.16 9.00
C ALA A 130 -0.03 -17.10 8.50
N MET A 131 -0.04 -17.42 7.20
CA MET A 131 -0.96 -18.38 6.60
C MET A 131 -0.61 -19.79 7.06
N LYS A 132 -1.48 -20.39 7.87
CA LYS A 132 -1.38 -21.77 8.34
C LYS A 132 -2.31 -22.65 7.51
N THR A 133 -1.70 -23.59 6.78
CA THR A 133 -2.41 -24.57 5.97
C THR A 133 -1.96 -25.97 6.36
N ASP A 134 -2.76 -26.96 6.03
CA ASP A 134 -2.48 -28.39 6.14
C ASP A 134 -1.58 -28.92 5.01
N VAL A 135 -1.03 -28.03 4.18
CA VAL A 135 -0.09 -28.36 3.09
C VAL A 135 1.25 -27.68 3.35
N GLU A 136 2.34 -28.40 3.10
CA GLU A 136 3.68 -27.80 3.16
C GLU A 136 3.86 -26.79 2.02
N ILE A 137 4.30 -25.56 2.34
CA ILE A 137 4.55 -24.50 1.37
C ILE A 137 6.05 -24.29 1.28
N GLY A 138 6.63 -24.59 0.11
CA GLY A 138 8.02 -24.27 -0.19
C GLY A 138 8.14 -23.12 -1.19
N TYR A 139 9.36 -22.62 -1.36
CA TYR A 139 9.67 -21.44 -2.18
C TYR A 139 10.85 -21.71 -3.10
N GLU A 140 10.74 -21.28 -4.36
CA GLU A 140 11.88 -21.18 -5.24
C GLU A 140 12.63 -19.85 -5.04
N TRP A 141 13.87 -19.96 -4.55
CA TRP A 141 14.69 -18.81 -4.17
C TRP A 141 14.94 -17.80 -5.31
N SER A 142 15.02 -18.25 -6.57
CA SER A 142 15.20 -17.36 -7.72
C SER A 142 14.03 -16.37 -7.89
N LYS A 143 12.79 -16.86 -7.72
CA LYS A 143 11.56 -16.05 -7.80
C LYS A 143 11.37 -15.18 -6.58
N VAL A 144 11.82 -15.64 -5.40
CA VAL A 144 11.87 -14.81 -4.18
C VAL A 144 12.81 -13.62 -4.39
N VAL A 145 14.04 -13.85 -4.88
CA VAL A 145 14.97 -12.74 -5.16
C VAL A 145 14.39 -11.78 -6.20
N LEU A 146 13.71 -12.29 -7.23
CA LEU A 146 13.03 -11.45 -8.21
C LEU A 146 11.95 -10.56 -7.57
N SER A 147 11.11 -11.09 -6.67
CA SER A 147 10.10 -10.31 -5.98
C SER A 147 10.73 -9.21 -5.11
N LEU A 148 11.87 -9.49 -4.45
CA LEU A 148 12.63 -8.52 -3.66
C LEU A 148 13.15 -7.37 -4.54
N VAL A 149 13.69 -7.68 -5.72
CA VAL A 149 14.15 -6.67 -6.67
C VAL A 149 12.99 -5.78 -7.11
N ILE A 150 11.84 -6.39 -7.46
CA ILE A 150 10.62 -5.65 -7.81
C ILE A 150 10.17 -4.77 -6.64
N ALA A 151 10.23 -5.27 -5.40
CA ALA A 151 9.85 -4.51 -4.21
C ALA A 151 10.71 -3.24 -4.04
N VAL A 152 12.03 -3.35 -4.21
CA VAL A 152 12.96 -2.21 -4.11
C VAL A 152 12.72 -1.20 -5.23
N VAL A 153 12.54 -1.65 -6.47
CA VAL A 153 12.25 -0.77 -7.61
C VAL A 153 10.90 -0.06 -7.41
N ALA A 154 9.86 -0.80 -7.03
CA ALA A 154 8.53 -0.28 -6.76
C ALA A 154 8.55 0.76 -5.62
N ALA A 155 9.23 0.45 -4.52
CA ALA A 155 9.36 1.36 -3.39
C ALA A 155 10.13 2.63 -3.77
N THR A 156 11.22 2.51 -4.55
CA THR A 156 11.98 3.66 -5.04
C THR A 156 11.12 4.56 -5.92
N ALA A 157 10.36 3.97 -6.85
CA ALA A 157 9.43 4.70 -7.72
C ALA A 157 8.31 5.38 -6.91
N ALA A 158 7.74 4.68 -5.93
CA ALA A 158 6.74 5.23 -5.03
C ALA A 158 7.26 6.46 -4.26
N LEU A 159 8.44 6.37 -3.67
CA LEU A 159 9.08 7.50 -2.99
C LEU A 159 9.36 8.64 -3.96
N TRP A 160 9.83 8.35 -5.17
CA TRP A 160 10.01 9.36 -6.21
C TRP A 160 8.70 10.07 -6.56
N PHE A 161 7.58 9.36 -6.67
CA PHE A 161 6.27 9.96 -6.92
C PHE A 161 5.88 10.92 -5.80
N THR A 162 6.13 10.58 -4.53
CA THR A 162 5.79 11.45 -3.39
C THR A 162 6.52 12.81 -3.44
N LEU A 163 7.69 12.86 -4.08
CA LEU A 163 8.50 14.08 -4.22
C LEU A 163 8.22 14.86 -5.52
N ASN A 164 7.90 14.17 -6.62
CA ASN A 164 7.87 14.79 -7.95
C ASN A 164 6.46 15.00 -8.52
N VAL A 165 5.48 14.21 -8.09
CA VAL A 165 4.13 14.28 -8.66
C VAL A 165 3.36 15.45 -8.06
N ARG A 166 2.75 16.25 -8.95
CA ARG A 166 1.91 17.41 -8.61
C ARG A 166 0.66 17.44 -9.48
N GLY A 167 -0.44 17.91 -8.91
CA GLY A 167 -1.73 18.02 -9.58
C GLY A 167 -2.54 16.73 -9.55
N THR A 168 -3.87 16.88 -9.56
CA THR A 168 -4.83 15.78 -9.36
C THR A 168 -4.64 14.63 -10.34
N LEU A 169 -4.49 14.91 -11.65
CA LEU A 169 -4.41 13.88 -12.67
C LEU A 169 -3.11 13.07 -12.57
N SER A 170 -1.99 13.73 -12.34
CA SER A 170 -0.69 13.09 -12.14
C SER A 170 -0.68 12.21 -10.88
N THR A 171 -1.34 12.65 -9.79
CA THR A 171 -1.50 11.85 -8.57
C THR A 171 -2.30 10.58 -8.83
N ILE A 172 -3.39 10.66 -9.61
CA ILE A 172 -4.18 9.48 -10.00
C ILE A 172 -3.32 8.53 -10.84
N GLY A 173 -2.59 9.05 -11.84
CA GLY A 173 -1.68 8.25 -12.67
C GLY A 173 -0.60 7.55 -11.85
N ALA A 174 0.05 8.27 -10.93
CA ALA A 174 1.05 7.70 -10.04
C ALA A 174 0.46 6.61 -9.12
N ALA A 175 -0.74 6.82 -8.57
CA ALA A 175 -1.42 5.83 -7.75
C ALA A 175 -1.76 4.55 -8.53
N LEU A 176 -2.15 4.65 -9.81
CA LEU A 176 -2.40 3.49 -10.68
C LEU A 176 -1.12 2.67 -10.89
N VAL A 177 0.01 3.35 -11.14
CA VAL A 177 1.33 2.72 -11.31
C VAL A 177 1.79 2.08 -10.01
N MET A 178 1.64 2.77 -8.88
CA MET A 178 1.95 2.22 -7.56
C MET A 178 1.12 0.96 -7.28
N GLY A 179 -0.19 1.00 -7.52
CA GLY A 179 -1.05 -0.17 -7.33
C GLY A 179 -0.61 -1.38 -8.17
N LEU A 180 -0.20 -1.14 -9.41
CA LEU A 180 0.29 -2.20 -10.30
C LEU A 180 1.63 -2.76 -9.81
N ALA A 181 2.52 -1.90 -9.33
CA ALA A 181 3.84 -2.31 -8.84
C ALA A 181 3.73 -3.16 -7.57
N VAL A 182 2.86 -2.77 -6.62
CA VAL A 182 2.66 -3.56 -5.38
C VAL A 182 1.97 -4.90 -5.70
N ALA A 183 0.94 -4.89 -6.57
CA ALA A 183 0.30 -6.13 -7.03
C ALA A 183 1.30 -7.05 -7.76
N GLY A 184 2.14 -6.48 -8.63
CA GLY A 184 3.17 -7.22 -9.37
C GLY A 184 4.20 -7.87 -8.46
N MET A 185 4.68 -7.16 -7.43
CA MET A 185 5.55 -7.74 -6.39
C MET A 185 4.86 -8.91 -5.70
N HIS A 186 3.62 -8.71 -5.26
CA HIS A 186 2.85 -9.72 -4.54
C HIS A 186 2.66 -11.00 -5.38
N TYR A 187 2.19 -10.87 -6.62
CA TYR A 187 1.95 -12.03 -7.48
C TYR A 187 3.24 -12.72 -7.90
N THR A 188 4.35 -11.99 -8.05
CA THR A 188 5.67 -12.60 -8.27
C THR A 188 6.11 -13.42 -7.05
N GLY A 189 5.89 -12.90 -5.83
CA GLY A 189 6.15 -13.63 -4.60
C GLY A 189 5.28 -14.88 -4.45
N MET A 190 3.99 -14.79 -4.80
CA MET A 190 3.07 -15.93 -4.83
C MET A 190 3.49 -16.99 -5.86
N PHE A 191 3.96 -16.57 -7.04
CA PHE A 191 4.45 -17.46 -8.09
C PHE A 191 5.73 -18.22 -7.69
N ALA A 192 6.44 -17.76 -6.66
CA ALA A 192 7.57 -18.48 -6.07
C ALA A 192 7.16 -19.73 -5.29
N MET A 193 5.89 -19.86 -4.90
CA MET A 193 5.43 -20.95 -4.07
C MET A 193 5.24 -22.25 -4.84
N HIS A 194 5.54 -23.36 -4.18
CA HIS A 194 5.12 -24.69 -4.60
C HIS A 194 4.51 -25.46 -3.42
N LEU A 195 3.51 -26.30 -3.71
CA LEU A 195 2.82 -27.10 -2.71
C LEU A 195 3.50 -28.46 -2.56
N GLY A 196 3.84 -28.82 -1.32
CA GLY A 196 4.39 -30.11 -0.93
C GLY A 196 3.30 -31.12 -0.54
N HIS A 197 3.63 -32.04 0.37
CA HIS A 197 2.68 -33.06 0.82
C HIS A 197 1.61 -32.46 1.73
N GLN A 198 0.41 -33.04 1.69
CA GLN A 198 -0.68 -32.70 2.61
C GLN A 198 -0.49 -33.48 3.92
N HIS A 199 -0.66 -32.82 5.05
CA HIS A 199 -0.67 -33.42 6.38
C HIS A 199 -2.09 -33.39 6.92
N HIS A 200 -2.54 -34.47 7.57
CA HIS A 200 -3.91 -34.56 8.12
C HIS A 200 -4.11 -33.82 9.45
N THR A 201 -3.27 -32.83 9.76
CA THR A 201 -3.36 -32.07 11.02
C THR A 201 -4.10 -30.75 10.75
N PRO A 202 -5.24 -30.49 11.41
CA PRO A 202 -5.96 -29.24 11.22
C PRO A 202 -5.09 -28.04 11.63
N PRO A 203 -4.97 -26.99 10.81
CA PRO A 203 -4.19 -25.81 11.17
C PRO A 203 -4.81 -25.08 12.37
N ALA A 204 -3.95 -24.56 13.24
CA ALA A 204 -4.34 -23.66 14.32
C ALA A 204 -4.39 -22.20 13.82
N GLY A 205 -5.18 -21.35 14.48
CA GLY A 205 -5.32 -19.93 14.15
C GLY A 205 -6.78 -19.50 13.95
N ALA A 206 -6.96 -18.25 13.52
CA ALA A 206 -8.27 -17.67 13.24
C ALA A 206 -8.68 -17.91 11.78
N GLY A 207 -9.97 -18.12 11.54
CA GLY A 207 -10.50 -18.13 10.18
C GLY A 207 -10.46 -16.73 9.55
N ALA A 208 -10.39 -16.66 8.23
CA ALA A 208 -10.40 -15.39 7.48
C ALA A 208 -11.58 -14.48 7.86
N SER A 209 -12.79 -15.04 8.01
CA SER A 209 -14.00 -14.29 8.36
C SER A 209 -13.98 -13.71 9.77
N GLN A 210 -13.22 -14.31 10.69
CA GLN A 210 -13.16 -13.90 12.09
C GLN A 210 -12.19 -12.74 12.32
N LEU A 211 -11.09 -12.70 11.56
CA LEU A 211 -10.03 -11.71 11.73
C LEU A 211 -9.87 -10.79 10.52
N LEU A 212 -9.60 -11.36 9.35
CA LEU A 212 -9.20 -10.61 8.17
C LEU A 212 -10.36 -9.80 7.59
N THR A 213 -11.54 -10.41 7.43
CA THR A 213 -12.70 -9.74 6.85
C THR A 213 -13.08 -8.45 7.60
N PRO A 214 -13.31 -8.45 8.93
CA PRO A 214 -13.66 -7.21 9.63
C PRO A 214 -12.53 -6.19 9.60
N LEU A 215 -11.27 -6.62 9.68
CA LEU A 215 -10.11 -5.73 9.66
C LEU A 215 -9.93 -5.05 8.29
N ILE A 216 -10.01 -5.82 7.21
CA ILE A 216 -9.96 -5.34 5.82
C ILE A 216 -11.08 -4.35 5.55
N VAL A 217 -12.32 -4.69 5.91
CA VAL A 217 -13.48 -3.81 5.72
C VAL A 217 -13.30 -2.51 6.50
N SER A 218 -12.90 -2.59 7.76
CA SER A 218 -12.71 -1.41 8.62
C SER A 218 -11.65 -0.47 8.06
N VAL A 219 -10.47 -0.99 7.71
CA VAL A 219 -9.36 -0.18 7.16
C VAL A 219 -9.74 0.41 5.79
N SER A 220 -10.45 -0.35 4.95
CA SER A 220 -10.89 0.11 3.63
C SER A 220 -11.92 1.24 3.75
N LEU A 221 -12.91 1.11 4.64
CA LEU A 221 -13.91 2.16 4.90
C LEU A 221 -13.26 3.43 5.44
N LEU A 222 -12.31 3.32 6.38
CA LEU A 222 -11.56 4.47 6.90
C LEU A 222 -10.77 5.17 5.79
N THR A 223 -10.12 4.40 4.91
CA THR A 223 -9.35 4.95 3.78
C THR A 223 -10.27 5.69 2.80
N ILE A 224 -11.37 5.07 2.40
CA ILE A 224 -12.34 5.67 1.47
C ILE A 224 -12.97 6.91 2.08
N GLY A 225 -13.36 6.86 3.36
CA GLY A 225 -13.91 7.99 4.09
C GLY A 225 -12.94 9.17 4.18
N MET A 226 -11.67 8.90 4.47
CA MET A 226 -10.63 9.92 4.51
C MET A 226 -10.35 10.51 3.12
N LEU A 227 -10.31 9.68 2.07
CA LEU A 227 -10.15 10.15 0.71
C LEU A 227 -11.32 11.02 0.26
N PHE A 228 -12.55 10.63 0.61
CA PHE A 228 -13.75 11.42 0.34
C PHE A 228 -13.72 12.76 1.08
N HIS A 229 -13.32 12.75 2.37
CA HIS A 229 -13.16 13.97 3.15
C HIS A 229 -12.14 14.92 2.51
N LEU A 230 -10.97 14.40 2.08
CA LEU A 230 -9.97 15.20 1.37
C LEU A 230 -10.52 15.77 0.05
N GLY A 231 -11.25 14.96 -0.73
CA GLY A 231 -11.90 15.41 -1.96
C GLY A 231 -12.89 16.56 -1.71
N LEU A 232 -13.70 16.47 -0.66
CA LEU A 232 -14.59 17.55 -0.26
C LEU A 232 -13.82 18.80 0.17
N THR A 233 -12.72 18.67 0.92
CA THR A 233 -11.91 19.82 1.33
C THR A 233 -11.18 20.49 0.17
N ASP A 234 -10.78 19.72 -0.85
CA ASP A 234 -10.12 20.26 -2.04
C ASP A 234 -11.13 21.01 -2.93
N ILE A 235 -12.35 20.50 -3.09
CA ILE A 235 -13.45 21.19 -3.83
C ILE A 235 -13.89 22.48 -3.10
N ASN A 236 -13.90 22.45 -1.77
CA ASN A 236 -14.25 23.60 -0.93
C ASN A 236 -13.04 24.52 -0.62
N GLY A 237 -11.85 24.17 -1.09
CA GLY A 237 -10.59 24.90 -0.91
C GLY A 237 -10.43 26.07 -1.90
N PRO A 238 -9.57 27.06 -1.61
CA PRO A 238 -9.77 28.44 -2.05
C PRO A 238 -9.24 28.75 -3.46
N ASP A 239 -9.72 28.07 -4.50
CA ASP A 239 -9.61 28.57 -5.88
C ASP A 239 -10.36 29.92 -6.03
N ARG A 240 -11.30 30.21 -5.12
CA ARG A 240 -11.98 31.51 -5.04
C ARG A 240 -11.13 32.65 -4.46
N ARG A 241 -10.07 32.38 -3.68
CA ARG A 241 -9.24 33.47 -3.10
C ARG A 241 -8.23 34.03 -4.11
N PHE A 242 -7.69 33.19 -4.99
CA PHE A 242 -6.83 33.64 -6.09
C PHE A 242 -7.64 34.40 -7.14
N ALA A 243 -8.85 33.94 -7.46
CA ALA A 243 -9.76 34.66 -8.34
C ALA A 243 -10.14 36.04 -7.77
N ARG A 244 -10.53 36.14 -6.49
CA ARG A 244 -10.86 37.42 -5.84
C ARG A 244 -9.67 38.39 -5.73
N ARG A 245 -8.47 37.92 -5.37
CA ARG A 245 -7.29 38.79 -5.28
C ARG A 245 -6.89 39.38 -6.64
N ALA A 246 -6.98 38.59 -7.71
CA ALA A 246 -6.73 39.09 -9.05
C ALA A 246 -7.76 40.14 -9.49
N THR A 247 -9.02 40.04 -9.03
CA THR A 247 -10.05 41.06 -9.31
C THR A 247 -9.87 42.32 -8.44
N ASP A 248 -9.58 42.17 -7.15
CA ASP A 248 -9.41 43.30 -6.22
C ASP A 248 -8.15 44.13 -6.55
N GLN A 249 -7.08 43.49 -7.02
CA GLN A 249 -5.83 44.15 -7.37
C GLN A 249 -5.88 44.85 -8.75
N ALA A 250 -6.81 44.46 -9.62
CA ALA A 250 -7.06 45.13 -10.90
C ALA A 250 -7.97 46.37 -10.78
N TYR A 251 -8.66 46.56 -9.64
CA TYR A 251 -9.64 47.64 -9.46
C TYR A 251 -9.07 48.91 -8.80
N TRP A 252 -7.80 48.95 -8.37
CA TRP A 252 -7.22 50.18 -7.82
C TRP A 252 -6.63 51.04 -8.94
N PRO A 253 -7.29 52.14 -9.37
CA PRO A 253 -6.63 53.10 -10.24
C PRO A 253 -5.64 53.87 -9.36
N THR A 254 -4.35 53.72 -9.66
CA THR A 254 -3.33 54.64 -9.15
C THR A 254 -3.74 56.06 -9.55
N ARG A 255 -4.24 56.84 -8.58
CA ARG A 255 -4.43 58.28 -8.74
C ARG A 255 -3.04 58.91 -8.70
N GLU A 256 -2.54 59.25 -9.88
CA GLU A 256 -1.59 60.36 -10.05
C GLU A 256 -2.37 61.68 -10.12
#